data_AF-A0A397YFD9-F1
#
_entry.id   AF-A0A397YFD9-F1
#
_cell.length_a   1.000
_cell.length_b   1.000
_cell.length_c   1.000
_cell.angle_alpha   90.00
_cell.angle_beta   90.00
_cell.angle_gamma   90.00
#
_symmetry.space_group_name_H-M   'P 1'
#
loop_
_entity.id
_entity.type
_entity.pdbx_description
1 polymer ?
#
loop_
_entity_poly.entity_id
_entity_poly.type
_entity_poly.pdbx_seq_one_letter_code
_entity_poly.pdbx_strand_id
1 'polypeptide(L)'
;MGRGKIEIKKIENVNSPQVTFSKRRNRLIKKANELSFLCEVDVIVFSNTVKVYYFSSGRHGVTSFTPLKGLIIQGPIFISFFFAIRNMAEKVPSFKTGGTLWFTDLTTADTTYILPLLTAITFIIMVESNMQEGMEGNP
;
A
#
# COMPACT_ATOMS: atom_id res chain seq x y z
N MET A 1 6.46 8.33 -47.71
CA MET A 1 7.20 9.07 -46.66
C MET A 1 7.64 8.10 -45.56
N GLY A 2 8.89 7.62 -45.61
CA GLY A 2 9.43 6.70 -44.60
C GLY A 2 9.69 7.42 -43.27
N ARG A 3 9.29 6.80 -42.14
CA ARG A 3 9.66 7.28 -40.80
C ARG A 3 11.13 7.00 -40.55
N GLY A 4 11.98 8.04 -40.58
CA GLY A 4 13.37 7.94 -40.17
C GLY A 4 13.51 7.50 -38.71
N LYS A 5 14.52 6.68 -38.41
CA LYS A 5 14.92 6.31 -37.05
C LYS A 5 15.41 7.59 -36.35
N ILE A 6 14.80 7.95 -35.24
CA ILE A 6 15.18 9.15 -34.47
C ILE A 6 16.13 8.71 -33.36
N GLU A 7 17.20 9.48 -33.15
CA GLU A 7 18.12 9.27 -32.04
C GLU A 7 17.43 9.46 -30.69
N ILE A 8 17.85 8.68 -29.69
CA ILE A 8 17.35 8.81 -28.31
C ILE A 8 18.09 9.98 -27.67
N LYS A 9 17.55 11.19 -27.84
CA LYS A 9 18.02 12.44 -27.23
C LYS A 9 16.84 13.21 -26.66
N LYS A 10 17.10 14.09 -25.69
CA LYS A 10 16.08 15.00 -25.15
C LYS A 10 15.56 15.89 -26.28
N ILE A 11 14.24 16.04 -26.39
CA ILE A 11 13.62 16.89 -27.40
C ILE A 11 13.71 18.34 -26.89
N GLU A 12 14.44 19.19 -27.59
CA GLU A 12 14.67 20.59 -27.19
C GLU A 12 13.54 21.53 -27.64
N ASN A 13 12.82 21.16 -28.70
CA ASN A 13 11.70 21.94 -29.21
C ASN A 13 10.47 21.80 -28.27
N VAL A 14 9.78 22.91 -28.00
CA VAL A 14 8.70 23.00 -27.00
C VAL A 14 7.38 22.37 -27.48
N ASN A 15 7.11 22.35 -28.80
CA ASN A 15 5.83 21.90 -29.37
C ASN A 15 5.86 20.45 -29.89
N SER A 16 7.03 19.91 -30.18
CA SER A 16 7.21 18.54 -30.67
C SER A 16 7.15 17.42 -29.61
N PRO A 17 7.34 17.60 -28.29
CA PRO A 17 7.36 16.51 -27.32
C PRO A 17 5.99 15.85 -27.16
N GLN A 18 4.92 16.65 -27.06
CA GLN A 18 3.56 16.13 -26.88
C GLN A 18 3.06 15.40 -28.13
N VAL A 19 3.30 15.95 -29.31
CA VAL A 19 2.95 15.31 -30.60
C VAL A 19 3.75 14.02 -30.81
N THR A 20 5.04 14.02 -30.43
CA THR A 20 5.90 12.83 -30.52
C THR A 20 5.46 11.76 -29.53
N PHE A 21 5.14 12.14 -28.29
CA PHE A 21 4.58 11.24 -27.29
C PHE A 21 3.29 10.62 -27.78
N SER A 22 2.32 11.42 -28.24
CA SER A 22 1.05 10.92 -28.79
C SER A 22 1.25 9.95 -29.96
N LYS A 23 2.21 10.20 -30.85
CA LYS A 23 2.54 9.30 -31.96
C LYS A 23 3.22 7.99 -31.52
N ARG A 24 3.93 7.99 -30.38
CA ARG A 24 4.72 6.84 -29.88
C ARG A 24 4.09 6.10 -28.70
N ARG A 25 3.11 6.69 -28.03
CA ARG A 25 2.48 6.21 -26.79
C ARG A 25 2.10 4.73 -26.89
N ASN A 26 1.39 4.33 -27.94
CA ASN A 26 0.92 2.96 -28.07
C ASN A 26 2.07 1.95 -28.20
N ARG A 27 3.19 2.32 -28.83
CA ARG A 27 4.38 1.45 -28.92
C ARG A 27 5.15 1.41 -27.59
N LEU A 28 5.27 2.55 -26.93
CA LEU A 28 5.89 2.65 -25.60
C LEU A 28 5.14 1.77 -24.59
N ILE A 29 3.81 1.87 -24.57
CA ILE A 29 2.92 1.07 -23.71
C ILE A 29 3.07 -0.42 -24.01
N LYS A 30 3.08 -0.83 -25.29
CA LYS A 30 3.30 -2.24 -25.66
C LYS A 30 4.65 -2.76 -25.18
N LYS A 31 5.73 -1.99 -25.36
CA LYS A 31 7.06 -2.38 -24.90
C LYS A 31 7.18 -2.41 -23.38
N ALA A 32 6.52 -1.48 -22.68
CA ALA A 32 6.45 -1.48 -21.22
C ALA A 32 5.71 -2.72 -20.69
N ASN A 33 4.62 -3.12 -21.35
CA ASN A 33 3.90 -4.36 -21.03
C ASN A 33 4.75 -5.61 -21.29
N GLU A 34 5.42 -5.68 -22.45
CA GLU A 34 6.33 -6.79 -22.77
C GLU A 34 7.47 -6.90 -21.74
N LEU A 35 8.06 -5.77 -21.34
CA LEU A 35 9.10 -5.74 -20.31
C LEU A 35 8.57 -6.11 -18.93
N SER A 36 7.41 -5.60 -18.54
CA SER A 36 6.78 -5.95 -17.26
C SER A 36 6.55 -7.46 -17.16
N PHE A 37 6.10 -8.08 -18.26
CA PHE A 37 5.88 -9.52 -18.34
C PHE A 37 7.17 -10.36 -18.42
N LEU A 38 8.22 -9.86 -19.07
CA LEU A 38 9.51 -10.55 -19.20
C LEU A 38 10.33 -10.50 -17.91
N CYS A 39 10.28 -9.39 -17.19
CA CYS A 39 11.12 -9.15 -16.01
C CYS A 39 10.35 -9.28 -14.69
N GLU A 40 9.05 -9.56 -14.71
CA GLU A 40 8.19 -9.65 -13.51
C GLU A 40 8.25 -8.38 -12.63
N VAL A 41 8.44 -7.22 -13.26
CA VAL A 41 8.51 -5.91 -12.60
C VAL A 41 7.32 -5.04 -12.95
N ASP A 42 6.86 -4.25 -11.98
CA ASP A 42 5.86 -3.22 -12.20
C ASP A 42 6.52 -1.99 -12.86
N VAL A 43 5.99 -1.57 -14.02
CA VAL A 43 6.49 -0.41 -14.78
C VAL A 43 5.48 0.72 -14.71
N ILE A 44 5.92 1.87 -14.19
CA ILE A 44 5.10 3.09 -14.10
C ILE A 44 5.59 4.10 -15.12
N VAL A 45 4.69 4.58 -15.98
CA VAL A 45 4.97 5.63 -16.97
C VAL A 45 4.25 6.92 -16.59
N PHE A 46 5.04 7.94 -16.23
CA PHE A 46 4.54 9.28 -15.94
C PHE A 46 4.49 10.13 -17.22
N SER A 47 3.32 10.67 -17.56
CA SER A 47 3.19 11.74 -18.54
C SER A 47 3.12 13.10 -17.84
N ASN A 48 3.73 14.13 -18.45
CA ASN A 48 3.62 15.51 -17.98
C ASN A 48 2.15 16.02 -17.97
N THR A 49 1.23 15.32 -18.65
CA THR A 49 -0.21 15.64 -18.72
C THR A 49 -1.07 14.97 -17.64
N VAL A 50 -0.52 14.71 -16.44
CA VAL A 50 -1.22 14.11 -15.28
C VAL A 50 -1.65 12.64 -15.46
N LYS A 51 -1.48 12.05 -16.65
CA LYS A 51 -1.80 10.64 -16.90
C LYS A 51 -0.66 9.73 -16.46
N VAL A 52 -0.92 8.93 -15.43
CA VAL A 52 -0.04 7.85 -14.98
C VAL A 52 -0.56 6.54 -15.57
N TYR A 53 0.31 5.80 -16.25
CA TYR A 53 -0.01 4.47 -16.75
C TYR A 53 0.75 3.43 -15.91
N TYR A 54 0.00 2.49 -15.33
CA TYR A 54 0.53 1.39 -14.54
C TYR A 54 0.48 0.10 -15.36
N PHE A 55 1.62 -0.60 -15.44
CA PHE A 55 1.73 -1.89 -16.09
C PHE A 55 2.31 -2.89 -15.09
N SER A 56 1.59 -3.98 -14.84
CA SER A 56 1.95 -5.01 -13.86
C SER A 56 1.91 -6.38 -14.52
N SER A 57 2.87 -7.23 -14.15
CA SER A 57 2.96 -8.60 -14.65
C SER A 57 1.83 -9.44 -14.04
N GLY A 58 0.72 -9.57 -14.76
CA GLY A 58 -0.45 -10.34 -14.32
C GLY A 58 -0.25 -11.87 -14.26
N ARG A 59 0.99 -12.36 -14.15
CA ARG A 59 1.31 -13.80 -14.09
C ARG A 59 1.21 -14.41 -12.70
N HIS A 60 1.36 -13.60 -11.67
CA HIS A 60 1.01 -13.97 -10.30
C HIS A 60 -0.21 -13.12 -9.94
N GLY A 61 -1.22 -13.67 -9.27
CA GLY A 61 -2.43 -12.93 -8.84
C GLY A 61 -2.18 -11.78 -7.83
N VAL A 62 -0.97 -11.22 -7.84
CA VAL A 62 -0.49 -10.15 -7.00
C VAL A 62 -0.88 -8.83 -7.63
N THR A 63 -2.03 -8.31 -7.20
CA THR A 63 -2.40 -6.92 -7.47
C THR A 63 -1.39 -5.99 -6.76
N SER A 64 -0.99 -4.86 -7.34
CA SER A 64 -0.14 -3.88 -6.63
C SER A 64 -0.82 -3.33 -5.34
N PHE A 65 -2.14 -3.54 -5.19
CA PHE A 65 -2.92 -3.26 -3.98
C PHE A 65 -3.01 -4.42 -2.98
N THR A 66 -2.35 -5.56 -3.23
CA THR A 66 -2.32 -6.70 -2.28
C THR A 66 -1.89 -6.29 -0.87
N PRO A 67 -0.85 -5.45 -0.65
CA PRO A 67 -0.52 -4.99 0.70
C PRO A 67 -1.63 -4.14 1.35
N LEU A 68 -2.49 -3.50 0.55
CA LEU A 68 -3.59 -2.68 1.04
C LEU A 68 -4.86 -3.49 1.35
N LYS A 69 -4.99 -4.73 0.82
CA LYS A 69 -6.16 -5.58 1.07
C LYS A 69 -6.38 -5.86 2.55
N GLY A 70 -5.31 -6.13 3.30
CA GLY A 70 -5.39 -6.37 4.75
C GLY A 70 -5.97 -5.15 5.48
N LEU A 71 -5.53 -3.95 5.12
CA LEU A 71 -5.99 -2.70 5.74
C LEU A 71 -7.47 -2.39 5.42
N ILE A 72 -7.90 -2.67 4.19
CA ILE A 72 -9.30 -2.49 3.76
C ILE A 72 -10.23 -3.50 4.45
N ILE A 73 -9.77 -4.73 4.69
CA ILE A 73 -10.57 -5.76 5.36
C ILE A 73 -10.59 -5.54 6.88
N GLN A 74 -9.46 -5.15 7.47
CA GLN A 74 -9.33 -4.96 8.91
C GLN A 74 -9.95 -3.65 9.42
N GLY A 75 -9.96 -2.59 8.59
CA GLY A 75 -10.53 -1.29 8.95
C GLY A 75 -11.99 -1.36 9.43
N PRO A 76 -12.92 -1.97 8.66
CA PRO A 76 -14.32 -2.16 9.06
C PRO A 76 -14.48 -3.01 10.34
N ILE A 77 -13.61 -3.99 10.55
CA ILE A 77 -13.63 -4.81 11.77
C ILE A 77 -13.21 -3.95 12.96
N PHE A 78 -12.08 -3.26 12.85
CA PHE A 78 -11.58 -2.36 13.91
C PHE A 78 -12.59 -1.28 14.27
N ILE A 79 -13.19 -0.62 13.28
CA ILE A 79 -14.16 0.46 13.53
C ILE A 79 -15.43 -0.08 14.20
N SER A 80 -15.87 -1.29 13.84
CA SER A 80 -17.03 -1.93 14.48
C SER A 80 -16.78 -2.22 15.95
N PHE A 81 -15.62 -2.80 16.29
CA PHE A 81 -15.24 -3.06 17.68
C PHE A 81 -15.05 -1.77 18.46
N PHE A 82 -14.44 -0.74 17.86
CA PHE A 82 -14.25 0.55 18.51
C PHE A 82 -15.60 1.17 18.95
N PHE A 83 -16.56 1.29 18.03
CA PHE A 83 -17.88 1.85 18.37
C PHE A 83 -18.66 0.96 19.35
N ALA A 84 -18.55 -0.37 19.23
CA ALA A 84 -19.19 -1.30 20.16
C ALA A 84 -18.65 -1.12 21.59
N ILE A 85 -17.32 -1.06 21.75
CA ILE A 85 -16.68 -0.85 23.07
C ILE A 85 -17.05 0.52 23.64
N ARG A 86 -17.07 1.58 22.82
CA ARG A 86 -17.44 2.93 23.28
C ARG A 86 -18.89 2.99 23.78
N ASN A 87 -19.81 2.40 23.04
CA ASN A 87 -21.23 2.31 23.43
C ASN A 87 -21.42 1.46 24.71
N MET A 88 -20.60 0.43 24.94
CA MET A 88 -20.63 -0.34 26.19
C MET A 88 -20.00 0.43 27.35
N ALA A 89 -18.88 1.12 27.13
CA ALA A 89 -18.18 1.90 28.16
C ALA A 89 -19.06 3.03 28.73
N GLU A 90 -19.95 3.60 27.94
CA GLU A 90 -20.92 4.60 28.41
C GLU A 90 -22.04 4.00 29.26
N LYS A 91 -22.46 2.76 28.98
CA LYS A 91 -23.62 2.10 29.61
C LYS A 91 -23.28 1.23 30.81
N VAL A 92 -22.00 0.90 31.02
CA VAL A 92 -21.55 0.00 32.08
C VAL A 92 -20.60 0.72 33.03
N PRO A 93 -21.08 1.22 34.19
CA PRO A 93 -20.25 1.96 35.14
C PRO A 93 -19.15 1.10 35.78
N SER A 94 -19.30 -0.24 35.76
CA SER A 94 -18.28 -1.17 36.22
C SER A 94 -16.95 -1.06 35.48
N PHE A 95 -16.93 -0.47 34.28
CA PHE A 95 -15.69 -0.27 33.52
C PHE A 95 -14.78 0.83 34.10
N LYS A 96 -15.31 1.73 34.94
CA LYS A 96 -14.52 2.77 35.60
C LYS A 96 -13.76 2.29 36.83
N THR A 97 -14.13 1.13 37.37
CA THR A 97 -13.65 0.66 38.68
C THR A 97 -13.11 -0.77 38.66
N GLY A 98 -13.41 -1.54 37.60
CA GLY A 98 -13.04 -2.95 37.48
C GLY A 98 -11.80 -3.24 36.64
N GLY A 99 -10.86 -2.30 36.54
CA GLY A 99 -9.67 -2.47 35.71
C GLY A 99 -8.59 -3.41 36.26
N THR A 100 -7.61 -3.72 35.43
CA THR A 100 -6.56 -4.71 35.73
C THR A 100 -5.21 -4.04 36.02
N LEU A 101 -4.58 -4.44 37.12
CA LEU A 101 -3.20 -4.11 37.53
C LEU A 101 -2.85 -2.60 37.61
N TRP A 102 -2.63 -1.93 36.48
CA TRP A 102 -2.21 -0.51 36.39
C TRP A 102 -3.21 0.38 35.64
N PHE A 103 -4.21 -0.22 35.00
CA PHE A 103 -5.22 0.48 34.22
C PHE A 103 -6.59 0.25 34.85
N THR A 104 -6.95 1.13 35.78
CA THR A 104 -8.12 0.99 36.65
C THR A 104 -9.42 1.47 36.00
N ASP A 105 -9.33 2.47 35.12
CA ASP A 105 -10.46 3.01 34.36
C ASP A 105 -10.35 2.64 32.88
N LEU A 106 -11.12 1.63 32.45
CA LEU A 106 -11.12 1.14 31.07
C LEU A 106 -11.80 2.08 30.08
N THR A 107 -12.44 3.16 30.55
CA THR A 107 -13.20 4.08 29.71
C THR A 107 -12.36 5.25 29.18
N THR A 108 -11.17 5.46 29.76
CA THR A 108 -10.24 6.52 29.40
C THR A 108 -9.05 5.97 28.61
N ALA A 109 -8.30 6.84 27.93
CA ALA A 109 -7.06 6.40 27.30
C ALA A 109 -6.03 6.02 28.38
N ASP A 110 -5.14 5.07 28.08
CA ASP A 110 -4.06 4.71 28.99
C ASP A 110 -3.17 5.92 29.28
N THR A 111 -3.28 6.44 30.50
CA THR A 111 -2.53 7.62 30.97
C THR A 111 -1.03 7.35 31.01
N THR A 112 -0.63 6.10 31.21
CA THR A 112 0.77 5.68 31.32
C THR A 112 1.39 5.25 29.99
N TYR A 113 0.58 5.14 28.94
CA TYR A 113 0.98 4.71 27.59
C TYR A 113 1.66 3.32 27.52
N ILE A 114 1.54 2.50 28.57
CA ILE A 114 2.11 1.16 28.65
C ILE A 114 1.47 0.25 27.59
N LEU A 115 0.14 0.31 27.45
CA LEU A 115 -0.60 -0.50 26.47
C LEU A 115 -0.20 -0.16 25.02
N PRO A 116 -0.22 1.12 24.58
CA PRO A 116 0.31 1.50 23.27
C PRO A 116 1.75 1.02 23.01
N LEU A 117 2.64 1.15 24.00
CA LEU A 117 4.02 0.72 23.88
C LEU A 117 4.16 -0.80 23.72
N LEU A 118 3.44 -1.57 24.52
CA LEU A 118 3.40 -3.03 24.40
C LEU A 118 2.85 -3.46 23.04
N THR A 119 1.75 -2.85 22.58
CA THR A 119 1.18 -3.18 21.26
C THR A 119 2.15 -2.87 20.12
N ALA A 120 2.92 -1.79 20.22
CA ALA A 120 3.95 -1.45 19.24
C ALA A 120 5.09 -2.48 19.23
N ILE A 121 5.57 -2.89 20.41
CA ILE A 121 6.61 -3.92 20.54
C ILE A 121 6.12 -5.26 19.98
N THR A 122 4.90 -5.69 20.32
CA THR A 122 4.31 -6.92 19.80
C THR A 122 4.16 -6.87 18.27
N PHE A 123 3.76 -5.72 17.71
CA PHE A 123 3.68 -5.55 16.27
C PHE A 123 5.06 -5.64 15.60
N ILE A 124 6.10 -5.04 16.19
CA ILE A 124 7.48 -5.14 15.67
C ILE A 124 7.93 -6.61 15.67
N ILE A 125 7.72 -7.33 16.77
CA ILE A 125 8.08 -8.75 16.87
C ILE A 125 7.33 -9.56 15.80
N MET A 126 6.03 -9.33 15.62
CA MET A 126 5.24 -9.99 14.58
C MET A 126 5.84 -9.74 13.18
N VAL A 127 6.19 -8.50 12.85
CA VAL A 127 6.75 -8.15 11.54
C VAL A 127 8.08 -8.86 11.30
N GLU A 128 8.98 -8.84 12.29
CA GLU A 128 10.29 -9.50 12.19
C GLU A 128 10.14 -11.02 12.02
N SER A 129 9.26 -11.66 12.79
CA SER A 129 9.00 -13.10 12.67
C SER A 129 8.38 -13.47 11.31
N ASN A 130 7.43 -12.67 10.79
CA ASN A 130 6.84 -12.91 9.47
C ASN A 130 7.86 -12.68 8.34
N MET A 131 8.77 -11.72 8.49
CA MET A 131 9.81 -11.45 7.51
C MET A 131 10.83 -12.60 7.43
N GLN A 132 11.15 -13.22 8.56
CA GLN A 132 12.01 -14.41 8.62
C GLN A 132 11.36 -15.62 7.93
N GLU A 133 10.07 -15.88 8.18
CA GLU A 133 9.34 -16.97 7.50
C GLU A 133 9.27 -16.77 5.97
N GLY A 134 9.22 -15.51 5.51
CA GLY A 134 9.27 -15.19 4.08
C GLY A 134 10.66 -15.35 3.44
N MET A 135 11.73 -15.20 4.22
CA MET A 135 13.12 -15.39 3.74
C MET A 135 13.57 -16.85 3.79
N GLU A 136 13.07 -17.62 4.76
CA GLU A 136 13.39 -19.04 4.90
C GLU A 136 12.67 -19.94 3.90
N GLY A 137 11.81 -19.38 3.03
CA GLY A 137 11.28 -20.02 1.83
C GLY A 137 11.03 -21.51 2.02
N ASN A 138 9.94 -21.87 2.71
CA ASN A 138 9.57 -23.26 2.90
C ASN A 138 9.70 -24.01 1.55
N PRO A 139 10.32 -25.20 1.50
CA PRO A 139 10.50 -25.96 0.27
C PRO A 139 9.20 -26.25 -0.48
#